data_AF-A0AA37V140-F1
#
_entry.id   AF-A0AA37V140-F1
#
_cell.length_a   1.000
_cell.length_b   1.000
_cell.length_c   1.000
_cell.angle_alpha   90.00
_cell.angle_beta   90.00
_cell.angle_gamma   90.00
#
_symmetry.space_group_name_H-M   'P 1'
#
loop_
_entity.id
_entity.type
_entity.pdbx_description
1 polymer ?
#
loop_
_entity_poly.entity_id
_entity_poly.type
_entity_poly.pdbx_seq_one_letter_code
_entity_poly.pdbx_strand_id
1 'polypeptide(L)'
;MRERIGVAVAALAPVLVAGCFPAVLHGPQVEPGLRGSAVASVATGPTYVEGDEGGIRLRNAPIGLGVGHGWRAASDARPSLFVGAFVPVYFPVAQLDVYLQAPRAWTGGAAGGVGLNVGTEQATPYLQVGRVSARGTGWSTVQGWSVRRGSEFRSRSVAWVPGLVGHVGGARTTLHVFAMGAVGREPGDCLTLPGSGRECRPGRRSRTLLGGAALEVHGRRDPD
;
A
#
# COMPACT_ATOMS: atom_id res chain seq x y z
N MET A 1 35.61 -13.29 -26.20
CA MET A 1 34.75 -12.15 -26.61
C MET A 1 33.93 -11.71 -25.40
N ARG A 2 33.68 -10.39 -25.25
CA ARG A 2 32.86 -9.83 -24.14
C ARG A 2 31.56 -9.28 -24.72
N GLU A 3 30.50 -10.07 -24.73
CA GLU A 3 29.19 -9.56 -25.11
C GLU A 3 28.55 -8.84 -23.93
N ARG A 4 28.14 -7.59 -24.19
CA ARG A 4 27.63 -6.67 -23.18
C ARG A 4 26.14 -6.91 -23.01
N ILE A 5 25.73 -7.51 -21.88
CA ILE A 5 24.31 -7.54 -21.49
C ILE A 5 23.91 -6.12 -21.08
N GLY A 6 23.51 -5.33 -22.06
CA GLY A 6 22.94 -4.00 -21.86
C GLY A 6 21.54 -4.11 -21.28
N VAL A 7 21.45 -4.25 -19.96
CA VAL A 7 20.17 -4.12 -19.25
C VAL A 7 19.72 -2.66 -19.36
N ALA A 8 18.87 -2.38 -20.35
CA ALA A 8 18.15 -1.14 -20.44
C ALA A 8 17.17 -1.07 -19.26
N VAL A 9 17.61 -0.48 -18.14
CA VAL A 9 16.74 -0.07 -17.03
C VAL A 9 15.89 1.09 -17.54
N ALA A 10 14.85 0.75 -18.30
CA ALA A 10 13.83 1.68 -18.73
C ALA A 10 13.15 2.23 -17.48
N ALA A 11 13.47 3.48 -17.13
CA ALA A 11 12.91 4.15 -15.98
C ALA A 11 11.38 4.18 -16.10
N LEU A 12 10.70 3.39 -15.27
CA LEU A 12 9.26 3.48 -15.07
C LEU A 12 8.96 4.85 -14.46
N ALA A 13 8.64 5.82 -15.33
CA ALA A 13 8.26 7.15 -14.91
C ALA A 13 6.98 7.06 -14.05
N PRO A 14 7.02 7.47 -12.76
CA PRO A 14 5.85 7.38 -11.91
C PRO A 14 4.81 8.41 -12.37
N VAL A 15 3.74 7.93 -13.00
CA VAL A 15 2.62 8.76 -13.45
C VAL A 15 1.90 9.30 -12.21
N LEU A 16 1.88 10.62 -12.08
CA LEU A 16 1.51 11.35 -10.88
C LEU A 16 -0.02 11.42 -10.69
N VAL A 17 -0.65 10.48 -9.95
CA VAL A 17 -2.06 10.56 -9.48
C VAL A 17 -2.23 10.20 -7.96
N ALA A 18 -3.42 10.31 -7.31
CA ALA A 18 -3.70 10.57 -5.85
C ALA A 18 -4.07 9.44 -4.86
N GLY A 19 -3.76 9.56 -3.56
CA GLY A 19 -3.80 8.41 -2.64
C GLY A 19 -4.59 8.47 -1.35
N CYS A 20 -5.22 7.33 -1.04
CA CYS A 20 -5.41 6.85 0.34
C CYS A 20 -4.21 5.98 0.74
N PHE A 21 -4.06 5.69 2.03
CA PHE A 21 -3.02 4.75 2.48
C PHE A 21 -3.41 3.30 2.15
N PRO A 22 -2.52 2.48 1.57
CA PRO A 22 -2.77 1.05 1.40
C PRO A 22 -2.77 0.38 2.78
N ALA A 23 -3.67 -0.58 3.00
CA ALA A 23 -3.54 -1.47 4.14
C ALA A 23 -2.29 -2.36 3.96
N VAL A 24 -1.34 -2.33 4.91
CA VAL A 24 -0.18 -3.23 4.89
C VAL A 24 -0.65 -4.60 5.39
N LEU A 25 -1.00 -5.49 4.46
CA LEU A 25 -1.53 -6.83 4.75
C LEU A 25 -0.44 -7.91 4.84
N HIS A 26 0.83 -7.53 4.65
CA HIS A 26 1.93 -8.49 4.61
C HIS A 26 3.31 -7.89 4.87
N GLY A 27 4.27 -8.79 5.13
CA GLY A 27 5.70 -8.48 5.14
C GLY A 27 6.32 -8.53 3.73
N PRO A 28 7.58 -8.10 3.57
CA PRO A 28 8.27 -8.14 2.28
C PRO A 28 8.51 -9.57 1.79
N GLN A 29 8.46 -10.55 2.70
CA GLN A 29 8.58 -11.98 2.41
C GLN A 29 7.19 -12.59 2.33
N VAL A 30 6.91 -13.32 1.25
CA VAL A 30 5.71 -14.14 1.10
C VAL A 30 5.84 -15.39 1.98
N GLU A 31 4.89 -15.56 2.90
CA GLU A 31 4.71 -16.80 3.66
C GLU A 31 3.70 -17.71 2.94
N PRO A 32 3.85 -19.05 3.01
CA PRO A 32 2.93 -19.98 2.36
C PRO A 32 1.58 -20.08 3.10
N GLY A 33 0.51 -20.25 2.33
CA GLY A 33 -0.82 -20.60 2.86
C GLY A 33 -1.75 -19.41 3.11
N LEU A 34 -2.90 -19.71 3.74
CA LEU A 34 -3.93 -18.73 4.09
C LEU A 34 -3.54 -17.95 5.35
N ARG A 35 -3.85 -16.64 5.36
CA ARG A 35 -3.70 -15.75 6.50
C ARG A 35 -4.92 -14.85 6.67
N GLY A 36 -5.22 -14.53 7.92
CA GLY A 36 -6.10 -13.43 8.30
C GLY A 36 -5.29 -12.26 8.86
N SER A 37 -5.83 -11.04 8.79
CA SER A 37 -5.22 -9.87 9.44
C SER A 37 -6.27 -8.95 10.05
N ALA A 38 -5.86 -8.22 11.08
CA ALA A 38 -6.61 -7.09 11.64
C ALA A 38 -5.70 -5.86 11.65
N VAL A 39 -6.15 -4.76 11.05
CA VAL A 39 -5.40 -3.50 10.95
C VAL A 39 -6.09 -2.44 11.79
N ALA A 40 -5.32 -1.67 12.55
CA ALA A 40 -5.76 -0.45 13.22
C ALA A 40 -4.69 0.63 13.08
N SER A 41 -5.10 1.84 12.71
CA SER A 41 -4.18 2.96 12.49
C SER A 41 -4.82 4.32 12.77
N VAL A 42 -3.97 5.33 12.89
CA VAL A 42 -4.34 6.73 13.13
C VAL A 42 -3.59 7.63 12.13
N ALA A 43 -4.27 8.67 11.64
CA ALA A 43 -3.71 9.62 10.67
C ALA A 43 -3.70 11.05 11.24
N THR A 44 -2.63 11.79 10.93
CA THR A 44 -2.42 13.19 11.28
C THR A 44 -1.92 13.98 10.07
N GLY A 45 -2.05 15.31 10.11
CA GLY A 45 -1.99 16.19 8.94
C GLY A 45 -3.38 16.71 8.54
N PRO A 46 -3.49 17.55 7.51
CA PRO A 46 -4.73 18.25 7.19
C PRO A 46 -5.90 17.30 6.86
N THR A 47 -7.04 17.48 7.53
CA THR A 47 -8.32 16.92 7.09
C THR A 47 -8.95 17.88 6.10
N TYR A 48 -8.91 17.54 4.82
CA TYR A 48 -9.83 18.13 3.87
C TYR A 48 -10.99 17.16 3.68
N VAL A 49 -12.13 17.59 4.22
CA VAL A 49 -13.43 17.19 3.72
C VAL A 49 -13.55 17.90 2.38
N GLU A 50 -13.72 17.15 1.30
CA GLU A 50 -14.03 17.74 -0.01
C GLU A 50 -15.34 18.53 0.14
N GLY A 51 -15.36 19.78 -0.33
CA GLY A 51 -16.58 20.59 -0.31
C GLY A 51 -17.57 19.98 -1.31
N ASP A 52 -18.79 19.74 -0.86
CA ASP A 52 -19.91 19.14 -1.61
C ASP A 52 -19.71 17.70 -2.16
N GLU A 53 -18.49 17.16 -2.26
CA GLU A 53 -18.27 15.73 -2.53
C GLU A 53 -18.46 14.87 -1.25
N GLY A 54 -19.28 13.83 -1.33
CA GLY A 54 -19.81 13.06 -0.20
C GLY A 54 -18.81 12.24 0.66
N GLY A 55 -17.95 12.91 1.42
CA GLY A 55 -17.47 12.42 2.72
C GLY A 55 -16.25 11.49 2.77
N ILE A 56 -15.53 11.26 1.66
CA ILE A 56 -14.34 10.38 1.67
C ILE A 56 -13.08 11.18 2.07
N ARG A 57 -12.81 11.18 3.38
CA ARG A 57 -11.68 11.88 3.98
C ARG A 57 -10.34 11.21 3.61
N LEU A 58 -9.37 11.98 3.11
CA LEU A 58 -7.95 11.58 2.95
C LEU A 58 -7.25 11.16 4.28
N ARG A 59 -7.98 11.24 5.40
CA ARG A 59 -7.57 10.89 6.77
C ARG A 59 -8.14 9.55 7.27
N ASN A 60 -8.83 8.79 6.42
CA ASN A 60 -9.36 7.48 6.78
C ASN A 60 -8.21 6.48 6.97
N ALA A 61 -7.67 6.47 8.18
CA ALA A 61 -6.67 5.50 8.59
C ALA A 61 -7.30 4.10 8.57
N PRO A 62 -6.73 3.11 7.86
CA PRO A 62 -7.33 1.79 7.77
C PRO A 62 -7.52 1.17 9.16
N ILE A 63 -8.78 0.93 9.49
CA ILE A 63 -9.25 0.08 10.57
C ILE A 63 -10.14 -0.96 9.91
N GLY A 64 -9.79 -2.24 9.99
CA GLY A 64 -10.43 -3.28 9.20
C GLY A 64 -9.83 -4.66 9.36
N LEU A 65 -10.42 -5.61 8.65
CA LEU A 65 -9.99 -7.00 8.60
C LEU A 65 -9.48 -7.32 7.20
N GLY A 66 -8.47 -8.19 7.11
CA GLY A 66 -7.95 -8.69 5.85
C GLY A 66 -7.87 -10.20 5.82
N VAL A 67 -7.79 -10.74 4.60
CA VAL A 67 -7.55 -12.14 4.32
C VAL A 67 -6.64 -12.22 3.11
N GLY A 68 -5.82 -13.26 3.00
CA GLY A 68 -5.10 -13.53 1.77
C GLY A 68 -4.36 -14.85 1.78
N HIS A 69 -3.78 -15.19 0.64
CA HIS A 69 -3.05 -16.43 0.44
C HIS A 69 -1.69 -16.15 -0.22
N GLY A 70 -0.63 -16.73 0.33
CA GLY A 70 0.71 -16.65 -0.22
C GLY A 70 1.17 -17.98 -0.84
N TRP A 71 1.72 -17.91 -2.04
CA TRP A 71 2.43 -18.99 -2.72
C TRP A 71 3.92 -18.71 -2.63
N ARG A 72 4.53 -19.16 -1.53
CA ARG A 72 5.99 -19.11 -1.35
C ARG A 72 6.64 -20.16 -2.25
N ALA A 73 7.66 -19.77 -3.01
CA ALA A 73 8.45 -20.70 -3.78
C ALA A 73 9.30 -21.60 -2.87
N ALA A 74 9.40 -22.89 -3.24
CA ALA A 74 10.26 -23.87 -2.57
C ALA A 74 11.78 -23.60 -2.74
N SER A 75 12.16 -22.59 -3.51
CA SER A 75 13.56 -22.20 -3.75
C SER A 75 13.69 -20.68 -3.85
N ASP A 76 14.73 -20.13 -3.22
CA ASP A 76 15.07 -18.71 -3.26
C ASP A 76 15.46 -18.20 -4.68
N ALA A 77 15.64 -19.10 -5.64
CA ALA A 77 15.86 -18.78 -7.06
C ALA A 77 14.57 -18.52 -7.86
N ARG A 78 13.37 -18.67 -7.26
CA ARG A 78 12.07 -18.47 -7.92
C ARG A 78 11.25 -17.35 -7.24
N PRO A 79 10.42 -16.63 -7.99
CA PRO A 79 9.54 -15.60 -7.42
C PRO A 79 8.43 -16.23 -6.57
N SER A 80 7.87 -15.46 -5.65
CA SER A 80 6.72 -15.86 -4.82
C SER A 80 5.56 -14.88 -5.00
N LEU A 81 4.32 -15.36 -4.91
CA LEU A 81 3.12 -14.54 -5.14
C LEU A 81 2.31 -14.43 -3.85
N PHE A 82 1.73 -13.26 -3.59
CA PHE A 82 0.67 -13.07 -2.61
C PHE A 82 -0.55 -12.43 -3.29
N VAL A 83 -1.75 -12.87 -2.90
CA VAL A 83 -3.02 -12.21 -3.21
C VAL A 83 -3.82 -12.08 -1.91
N GLY A 84 -4.34 -10.89 -1.65
CA GLY A 84 -5.16 -10.60 -0.48
C GLY A 84 -6.28 -9.61 -0.74
N ALA A 85 -7.12 -9.45 0.28
CA ALA A 85 -8.20 -8.48 0.34
C ALA A 85 -8.26 -7.86 1.75
N PHE A 86 -8.66 -6.60 1.83
CA PHE A 86 -8.88 -5.85 3.06
C PHE A 86 -10.25 -5.18 3.02
N VAL A 87 -11.04 -5.38 4.07
CA VAL A 87 -12.34 -4.77 4.26
C VAL A 87 -12.25 -3.81 5.46
N PRO A 88 -12.15 -2.48 5.23
CA PRO A 88 -12.26 -1.48 6.30
C PRO A 88 -13.65 -1.48 6.95
N VAL A 89 -13.71 -1.27 8.27
CA VAL A 89 -14.96 -1.29 9.05
C VAL A 89 -15.88 -0.11 8.74
N TYR A 90 -15.32 1.09 8.56
CA TYR A 90 -16.10 2.34 8.49
C TYR A 90 -16.49 2.78 7.08
N PHE A 91 -15.89 2.21 6.03
CA PHE A 91 -16.09 2.62 4.63
C PHE A 91 -15.97 1.39 3.72
N PRO A 92 -17.03 0.60 3.47
CA PRO A 92 -16.97 -0.80 3.02
C PRO A 92 -16.48 -1.05 1.56
N VAL A 93 -15.65 -0.16 1.03
CA VAL A 93 -14.83 -0.39 -0.17
C VAL A 93 -13.70 -1.36 0.19
N ALA A 94 -13.85 -2.61 -0.26
CA ALA A 94 -12.76 -3.58 -0.19
C ALA A 94 -11.57 -3.12 -1.05
N GLN A 95 -10.36 -3.32 -0.53
CA GLN A 95 -9.12 -3.22 -1.30
C GLN A 95 -8.62 -4.64 -1.61
N LEU A 96 -8.24 -4.93 -2.84
CA LEU A 96 -7.46 -6.11 -3.21
C LEU A 96 -5.99 -5.75 -3.25
N ASP A 97 -5.12 -6.71 -2.96
CA ASP A 97 -3.67 -6.53 -2.96
C ASP A 97 -3.01 -7.74 -3.65
N VAL A 98 -2.13 -7.47 -4.60
CA VAL A 98 -1.38 -8.50 -5.34
C VAL A 98 0.09 -8.13 -5.30
N TYR A 99 0.94 -9.03 -4.78
CA TYR A 99 2.36 -8.79 -4.59
C TYR A 99 3.21 -9.92 -5.16
N LEU A 100 4.16 -9.57 -6.04
CA LEU A 100 5.14 -10.46 -6.62
C LEU A 100 6.51 -10.21 -5.98
N GLN A 101 6.92 -11.11 -5.11
CA GLN A 101 8.26 -11.12 -4.52
C GLN A 101 9.27 -11.63 -5.53
N ALA A 102 10.38 -10.91 -5.71
CA ALA A 102 11.52 -11.35 -6.47
C ALA A 102 12.21 -12.58 -5.82
N PRO A 103 12.95 -13.39 -6.61
CA PRO A 103 13.89 -14.39 -6.09
C PRO A 103 14.87 -13.78 -5.09
N ARG A 104 14.93 -14.35 -3.87
CA ARG A 104 15.85 -13.89 -2.81
C ARG A 104 17.32 -14.10 -3.16
N ALA A 105 17.61 -14.99 -4.11
CA ALA A 105 18.93 -15.18 -4.68
C ALA A 105 19.45 -13.91 -5.40
N TRP A 106 18.55 -13.08 -5.96
CA TRP A 106 18.94 -11.84 -6.66
C TRP A 106 19.28 -10.68 -5.72
N THR A 107 18.82 -10.76 -4.46
CA THR A 107 18.83 -9.67 -3.47
C THR A 107 19.77 -9.94 -2.29
N GLY A 108 20.60 -10.98 -2.37
CA GLY A 108 21.48 -11.41 -1.28
C GLY A 108 20.73 -11.81 -0.02
N GLY A 109 19.59 -12.49 -0.18
CA GLY A 109 18.75 -12.98 0.93
C GLY A 109 17.77 -11.95 1.51
N ALA A 110 17.81 -10.68 1.10
CA ALA A 110 16.75 -9.72 1.42
C ALA A 110 15.43 -10.14 0.73
N ALA A 111 14.28 -9.80 1.33
CA ALA A 111 12.99 -10.01 0.71
C ALA A 111 12.53 -8.70 0.06
N GLY A 112 11.96 -8.76 -1.14
CA GLY A 112 11.46 -7.58 -1.83
C GLY A 112 10.81 -7.93 -3.15
N GLY A 113 10.03 -6.98 -3.69
CA GLY A 113 9.14 -7.23 -4.80
C GLY A 113 8.29 -6.02 -5.12
N VAL A 114 7.42 -6.19 -6.11
CA VAL A 114 6.45 -5.17 -6.54
C VAL A 114 5.04 -5.66 -6.30
N GLY A 115 4.14 -4.76 -5.95
CA GLY A 115 2.73 -5.08 -5.78
C GLY A 115 1.81 -3.97 -6.23
N LEU A 116 0.51 -4.27 -6.17
CA LEU A 116 -0.56 -3.40 -6.60
C LEU A 116 -1.76 -3.59 -5.66
N ASN A 117 -2.06 -2.56 -4.87
CA ASN A 117 -3.28 -2.46 -4.07
C ASN A 117 -4.36 -1.70 -4.87
N VAL A 118 -5.54 -2.27 -5.08
CA VAL A 118 -6.66 -1.63 -5.80
C VAL A 118 -7.92 -1.61 -4.96
N GLY A 119 -8.68 -0.52 -5.02
CA GLY A 119 -10.06 -0.43 -4.52
C GLY A 119 -10.97 0.15 -5.61
N THR A 120 -12.25 0.35 -5.31
CA THR A 120 -13.23 0.85 -6.31
C THR A 120 -12.81 2.17 -6.96
N GLU A 121 -12.20 3.07 -6.18
CA GLU A 121 -11.76 4.39 -6.65
C GLU A 121 -10.24 4.51 -6.80
N GLN A 122 -9.45 3.54 -6.32
CA GLN A 122 -7.99 3.69 -6.15
C GLN A 122 -7.16 2.56 -6.76
N ALA A 123 -5.93 2.87 -7.15
CA ALA A 123 -4.89 1.90 -7.53
C ALA A 123 -3.52 2.37 -7.02
N THR A 124 -2.77 1.50 -6.35
CA THR A 124 -1.50 1.84 -5.69
C THR A 124 -0.45 0.81 -6.09
N PRO A 125 0.25 0.98 -7.23
CA PRO A 125 1.51 0.30 -7.46
C PRO A 125 2.53 0.67 -6.38
N TYR A 126 3.23 -0.33 -5.85
CA TYR A 126 4.28 -0.15 -4.85
C TYR A 126 5.44 -1.12 -5.06
N LEU A 127 6.61 -0.70 -4.56
CA LEU A 127 7.78 -1.54 -4.28
C LEU A 127 7.82 -1.78 -2.77
N GLN A 128 8.11 -3.02 -2.35
CA GLN A 128 8.45 -3.31 -0.95
C GLN A 128 9.82 -3.99 -0.91
N VAL A 129 10.64 -3.64 0.08
CA VAL A 129 11.94 -4.29 0.33
C VAL A 129 12.25 -4.30 1.82
N GLY A 130 12.87 -5.37 2.32
CA GLY A 130 13.23 -5.50 3.72
C GLY A 130 14.07 -6.72 4.03
N ARG A 131 14.36 -6.88 5.33
CA ARG A 131 15.01 -8.07 5.87
C ARG A 131 14.17 -8.60 7.02
N VAL A 132 13.69 -9.83 6.85
CA VAL A 132 12.90 -10.56 7.83
C VAL A 132 13.59 -11.90 8.09
N SER A 133 13.71 -12.25 9.36
CA SER A 133 14.28 -13.51 9.83
C SER A 133 13.33 -14.68 9.56
N ALA A 134 13.81 -15.92 9.67
CA ALA A 134 12.97 -17.12 9.58
C ALA A 134 11.85 -17.17 10.65
N ARG A 135 11.95 -16.35 11.72
CA ARG A 135 10.94 -16.19 12.78
C ARG A 135 9.96 -15.04 12.52
N GLY A 136 9.94 -14.42 11.34
CA GLY A 136 9.03 -13.31 11.00
C GLY A 136 9.42 -11.94 11.58
N THR A 137 10.47 -11.85 12.40
CA THR A 137 10.96 -10.58 12.97
C THR A 137 11.94 -9.88 12.03
N GLY A 138 11.83 -8.56 11.86
CA GLY A 138 12.69 -7.77 10.99
C GLY A 138 12.14 -6.37 10.66
N TRP A 139 12.49 -5.84 9.49
CA TRP A 139 12.00 -4.55 8.99
C TRP A 139 11.73 -4.58 7.47
N SER A 140 10.88 -3.69 6.99
CA SER A 140 10.75 -3.35 5.57
C SER A 140 10.45 -1.86 5.35
N THR A 141 10.65 -1.42 4.11
CA THR A 141 10.10 -0.17 3.59
C THR A 141 9.16 -0.50 2.44
N VAL A 142 8.08 0.27 2.32
CA VAL A 142 7.16 0.28 1.18
C VAL A 142 7.23 1.65 0.52
N GLN A 143 7.19 1.69 -0.81
CA GLN A 143 7.31 2.89 -1.62
C GLN A 143 6.33 2.78 -2.78
N GLY A 144 5.24 3.56 -2.76
CA GLY A 144 4.21 3.49 -3.79
C GLY A 144 3.73 4.84 -4.29
N TRP A 145 2.98 4.82 -5.38
CA TRP A 145 2.19 5.95 -5.85
C TRP A 145 0.74 5.49 -5.88
N SER A 146 -0.09 6.09 -5.04
CA SER A 146 -1.51 5.73 -4.96
C SER A 146 -2.31 6.68 -5.84
N VAL A 147 -3.25 6.15 -6.63
CA VAL A 147 -3.96 6.81 -7.75
C VAL A 147 -5.47 6.68 -7.57
N ARG A 148 -6.19 7.78 -7.31
CA ARG A 148 -7.63 7.83 -7.06
C ARG A 148 -8.35 8.60 -8.16
N ARG A 149 -9.59 8.18 -8.46
CA ARG A 149 -10.55 8.91 -9.29
C ARG A 149 -11.66 9.43 -8.38
N GLY A 150 -11.85 10.75 -8.33
CA GLY A 150 -13.08 11.32 -7.75
C GLY A 150 -14.29 10.93 -8.59
N SER A 151 -15.39 10.56 -7.94
CA SER A 151 -16.60 10.04 -8.58
C SER A 151 -17.33 11.09 -9.43
N GLU A 152 -17.25 12.37 -9.06
CA GLU A 152 -18.08 13.43 -9.65
C GLU A 152 -17.30 14.39 -10.59
N PHE A 153 -16.03 14.72 -10.29
CA PHE A 153 -15.33 15.83 -10.97
C PHE A 153 -14.25 15.45 -11.99
N ARG A 154 -14.11 14.15 -12.35
CA ARG A 154 -13.00 13.62 -13.19
C ARG A 154 -11.59 13.98 -12.69
N SER A 155 -11.48 14.41 -11.43
CA SER A 155 -10.24 14.89 -10.83
C SER A 155 -9.29 13.73 -10.54
N ARG A 156 -7.99 14.03 -10.71
CA ARG A 156 -6.85 13.14 -10.50
C ARG A 156 -5.76 13.96 -9.77
N SER A 157 -5.79 13.98 -8.43
CA SER A 157 -4.82 14.65 -7.53
C SER A 157 -3.46 13.91 -7.52
N VAL A 158 -2.55 14.03 -6.53
CA VAL A 158 -1.29 13.21 -6.47
C VAL A 158 -0.99 12.69 -5.05
N ALA A 159 -0.46 11.47 -4.86
CA ALA A 159 0.25 11.06 -3.62
C ALA A 159 1.35 9.98 -3.81
N TRP A 160 2.60 10.32 -3.47
CA TRP A 160 3.65 9.35 -3.16
C TRP A 160 3.51 8.88 -1.71
N VAL A 161 3.61 7.57 -1.48
CA VAL A 161 3.37 6.90 -0.20
C VAL A 161 4.62 6.14 0.25
N PRO A 162 5.56 6.80 0.96
CA PRO A 162 6.64 6.12 1.66
C PRO A 162 6.15 5.48 2.95
N GLY A 163 6.73 4.34 3.32
CA GLY A 163 6.46 3.67 4.60
C GLY A 163 7.68 2.94 5.15
N LEU A 164 7.73 2.85 6.48
CA LEU A 164 8.63 1.99 7.24
C LEU A 164 7.77 1.06 8.11
N VAL A 165 8.14 -0.22 8.15
CA VAL A 165 7.43 -1.27 8.88
C VAL A 165 8.42 -2.07 9.70
N GLY A 166 8.21 -2.13 11.02
CA GLY A 166 8.83 -3.11 11.90
C GLY A 166 7.98 -4.38 11.96
N HIS A 167 8.60 -5.54 11.94
CA HIS A 167 7.94 -6.84 12.04
C HIS A 167 8.40 -7.55 13.32
N VAL A 168 7.46 -8.05 14.10
CA VAL A 168 7.69 -8.92 15.26
C VAL A 168 6.93 -10.22 15.01
N GLY A 169 7.66 -11.27 14.66
CA GLY A 169 7.07 -12.56 14.32
C GLY A 169 7.07 -13.54 15.49
N GLY A 170 6.03 -14.36 15.54
CA GLY A 170 5.84 -15.48 16.46
C GLY A 170 5.49 -16.76 15.70
N ALA A 171 5.12 -17.83 16.43
CA ALA A 171 4.91 -19.14 15.84
C ALA A 171 3.69 -19.25 14.91
N ARG A 172 2.68 -18.39 15.08
CA ARG A 172 1.43 -18.35 14.28
C ARG A 172 0.93 -16.93 13.99
N THR A 173 1.69 -15.92 14.36
CA THR A 173 1.29 -14.52 14.22
C THR A 173 2.48 -13.66 13.83
N THR A 174 2.23 -12.57 13.11
CA THR A 174 3.22 -11.51 12.88
C THR A 174 2.56 -10.18 13.21
N LEU A 175 3.20 -9.39 14.08
CA LEU A 175 2.80 -8.02 14.33
C LEU A 175 3.62 -7.09 13.44
N HIS A 176 2.94 -6.26 12.66
CA HIS A 176 3.50 -5.25 11.79
C HIS A 176 3.22 -3.90 12.45
N VAL A 177 4.24 -3.14 12.82
CA VAL A 177 4.09 -1.77 13.31
C VAL A 177 4.62 -0.84 12.24
N PHE A 178 3.80 0.08 11.74
CA PHE A 178 4.12 0.89 10.57
C PHE A 178 3.97 2.38 10.81
N ALA A 179 4.83 3.14 10.13
CA ALA A 179 4.70 4.57 9.93
C ALA A 179 4.77 4.86 8.43
N MET A 180 3.76 5.52 7.88
CA MET A 180 3.64 5.86 6.47
C MET A 180 3.40 7.37 6.31
N GLY A 181 3.96 7.94 5.24
CA GLY A 181 3.62 9.27 4.77
C GLY A 181 2.77 9.19 3.50
N ALA A 182 2.03 10.24 3.21
CA ALA A 182 1.48 10.52 1.90
C ALA A 182 1.86 11.96 1.55
N VAL A 183 2.59 12.18 0.46
CA VAL A 183 3.03 13.51 0.01
C VAL A 183 2.50 13.74 -1.39
N GLY A 184 1.74 14.82 -1.57
CA GLY A 184 0.80 14.90 -2.68
C GLY A 184 0.42 16.30 -3.13
N ARG A 185 -0.50 16.34 -4.10
CA ARG A 185 -1.20 17.55 -4.51
C ARG A 185 -2.70 17.30 -4.43
N GLU A 186 -3.41 18.13 -3.69
CA GLU A 186 -4.87 18.19 -3.73
C GLU A 186 -5.32 18.74 -5.09
N PRO A 187 -6.45 18.25 -5.64
CA PRO A 187 -7.01 18.85 -6.83
C PRO A 187 -7.52 20.25 -6.45
N GLY A 188 -7.57 21.16 -7.42
CA GLY A 188 -8.34 22.39 -7.23
C GLY A 188 -9.82 22.09 -7.42
N ASP A 189 -10.68 22.68 -6.60
CA ASP A 189 -12.13 22.69 -6.79
C ASP A 189 -12.53 23.90 -7.65
N CYS A 190 -13.71 23.81 -8.27
CA CYS A 190 -14.38 24.94 -8.90
C CYS A 190 -15.85 24.89 -8.54
N LEU A 191 -16.23 25.61 -7.49
CA LEU A 191 -17.60 25.69 -7.01
C LEU A 191 -18.36 26.72 -7.85
N THR A 192 -19.53 26.34 -8.37
CA THR A 192 -20.45 27.26 -9.04
C THR A 192 -21.48 27.69 -8.02
N LEU A 193 -21.26 28.84 -7.40
CA LEU A 193 -22.09 29.34 -6.31
C LEU A 193 -23.31 30.09 -6.90
N PRO A 194 -24.54 29.85 -6.40
CA PRO A 194 -25.73 30.57 -6.86
C PRO A 194 -25.53 32.09 -6.76
N GLY A 195 -25.70 32.78 -7.89
CA GLY A 195 -25.63 34.26 -7.96
C GLY A 195 -24.24 34.90 -7.83
N SER A 196 -23.16 34.14 -7.60
CA SER A 196 -21.80 34.68 -7.40
C SER A 196 -20.77 34.19 -8.42
N GLY A 197 -21.17 33.29 -9.34
CA GLY A 197 -20.33 32.80 -10.43
C GLY A 197 -19.50 31.57 -10.03
N ARG A 198 -18.44 31.31 -10.79
CA ARG A 198 -17.56 30.14 -10.61
C ARG A 198 -16.31 30.55 -9.83
N GLU A 199 -16.26 30.21 -8.54
CA GLU A 199 -15.05 30.34 -7.72
C GLU A 199 -14.19 29.08 -7.89
N CYS A 200 -12.93 29.22 -8.27
CA CYS A 200 -11.99 28.11 -8.38
C CYS A 200 -10.84 28.28 -7.40
N ARG A 201 -10.60 27.28 -6.53
CA ARG A 201 -9.43 27.31 -5.64
C ARG A 201 -8.28 26.54 -6.28
N PRO A 202 -7.06 27.08 -6.29
CA PRO A 202 -5.91 26.40 -6.87
C PRO A 202 -5.51 25.18 -6.03
N GLY A 203 -5.41 24.01 -6.66
CA GLY A 203 -4.96 22.79 -6.00
C GLY A 203 -3.56 22.93 -5.41
N ARG A 204 -3.40 22.65 -4.11
CA ARG A 204 -2.18 22.89 -3.31
C ARG A 204 -1.40 21.61 -3.01
N ARG A 205 -0.16 21.75 -2.56
CA ARG A 205 0.62 20.60 -2.02
C ARG A 205 0.10 20.22 -0.64
N SER A 206 0.05 18.92 -0.37
CA SER A 206 -0.44 18.35 0.88
C SER A 206 0.45 17.24 1.40
N ARG A 207 0.33 16.95 2.69
CA ARG A 207 1.09 15.91 3.37
C ARG A 207 0.35 15.40 4.60
N THR A 208 0.21 14.08 4.66
CA THR A 208 -0.42 13.34 5.75
C THR A 208 0.58 12.31 6.28
N LEU A 209 0.57 12.08 7.59
CA LEU A 209 1.31 11.01 8.24
C LEU A 209 0.33 10.03 8.87
N LEU A 210 0.68 8.76 8.85
CA LEU A 210 -0.14 7.68 9.36
C LEU A 210 0.73 6.70 10.16
N GLY A 211 0.28 6.34 11.36
CA GLY A 211 0.92 5.34 12.20
C GLY A 211 -0.09 4.27 12.61
N GLY A 212 0.34 3.03 12.74
CA GLY A 212 -0.56 1.96 13.13
C GLY A 212 0.09 0.60 13.28
N ALA A 213 -0.75 -0.41 13.48
CA ALA A 213 -0.36 -1.79 13.54
C ALA A 213 -1.30 -2.69 12.74
N ALA A 214 -0.75 -3.78 12.20
CA ALA A 214 -1.50 -4.90 11.67
C ALA A 214 -1.06 -6.18 12.38
N LEU A 215 -2.02 -6.96 12.89
CA LEU A 215 -1.77 -8.31 13.39
C LEU A 215 -2.15 -9.30 12.30
N GLU A 216 -1.17 -10.01 11.77
CA GLU A 216 -1.34 -11.13 10.84
C GLU A 216 -1.42 -12.43 11.65
N VAL A 217 -2.36 -13.32 11.29
CA VAL A 217 -2.54 -14.67 11.84
C VAL A 217 -2.38 -15.66 10.70
N HIS A 218 -1.41 -16.55 10.84
CA HIS A 218 -1.08 -17.59 9.87
C HIS A 218 -1.97 -18.81 10.07
N GLY A 219 -2.42 -19.43 8.97
CA GLY A 219 -2.94 -20.78 9.00
C GLY A 219 -1.94 -21.77 9.61
N ARG A 220 -2.41 -22.96 10.00
CA ARG A 220 -1.49 -24.06 10.28
C ARG A 220 -0.63 -24.26 9.03
N ARG A 221 0.69 -24.14 9.18
CA ARG A 221 1.62 -24.74 8.22
C ARG A 221 1.41 -26.24 8.34
N ASP A 222 0.99 -26.88 7.25
CA ASP A 222 1.06 -28.33 7.17
C ASP A 222 2.54 -28.73 7.35
N PRO A 223 2.84 -29.77 8.13
CA PRO A 223 4.20 -30.26 8.24
C PRO A 223 4.60 -30.93 6.91
N ASP A 224 5.60 -30.35 6.24
CA ASP A 224 6.35 -31.00 5.15
C ASP A 224 7.04 -32.30 5.66
#